data_AF-A0A1F6LM11-F1
#
_entry.id   AF-A0A1F6LM11-F1
#
_cell.length_a   1.000
_cell.length_b   1.000
_cell.length_c   1.000
_cell.angle_alpha   90.00
_cell.angle_beta   90.00
_cell.angle_gamma   90.00
#
_symmetry.space_group_name_H-M   'P 1'
#
loop_
_entity.id
_entity.type
_entity.pdbx_description
1 polymer ?
#
loop_
_entity_poly.entity_id
_entity_poly.type
_entity_poly.pdbx_seq_one_letter_code
_entity_poly.pdbx_strand_id
1 'polypeptide(L)'
;MQRKHPSGADMRPEAFALWALIAIACSICAGGPAAAADRSAAAVRVLSFNVRYNTPRDGRNAWPHRKKMAADIFKKYSVDVAGLQEPDKRQIDDLKKRLPDWTFYGVKNAIVYQSARFELVRGGTFWLSKTPDRKSRGWDGQEPRLVRWAQVRERSTARTWFFFNTHFDNRGKTARERSAALVIRKIREISGSAPAILLGDFNCGRESKPYQTLTTAGGARPLLKDARDISKMPPTGPPGTFNGFKKTAAPKRAIDFIFVTGAIDVLSHTVIADSQNGRYPSDHFPVTAQVLIHPDGKAPERVMTDPLYVRAYNVDDFATITVNGTDIVEAGYQEETGWIPINDYLVKGDNHIRFALTNSAGGWTFGFELKLKDTLLWKDECGQAGSRSCARPPGTTVAYEYDYVFKVK
;
A
#
# COMPACT_ATOMS: atom_id res chain seq x y z
N MET A 1 -50.73 10.41 -42.39
CA MET A 1 -52.20 10.51 -42.32
C MET A 1 -52.70 9.34 -41.48
N GLN A 2 -53.09 9.58 -40.21
CA GLN A 2 -54.47 9.52 -39.69
C GLN A 2 -55.16 8.17 -39.98
N ARG A 3 -55.67 7.40 -38.98
CA ARG A 3 -56.82 7.67 -38.09
C ARG A 3 -56.77 6.66 -36.91
N LYS A 4 -56.86 7.06 -35.62
CA LYS A 4 -58.05 7.31 -34.75
C LYS A 4 -58.85 6.06 -34.30
N HIS A 5 -58.71 5.71 -32.99
CA HIS A 5 -59.71 5.60 -31.88
C HIS A 5 -61.00 4.73 -32.01
N PRO A 6 -61.80 4.48 -30.93
CA PRO A 6 -61.56 4.18 -29.49
C PRO A 6 -62.60 3.16 -28.88
N SER A 7 -62.68 3.08 -27.53
CA SER A 7 -63.80 2.69 -26.62
C SER A 7 -63.45 1.54 -25.67
N GLY A 8 -63.80 1.50 -24.38
CA GLY A 8 -64.63 2.36 -23.52
C GLY A 8 -65.46 1.52 -22.52
N ALA A 9 -65.73 2.10 -21.34
CA ALA A 9 -66.60 1.65 -20.22
C ALA A 9 -65.98 0.68 -19.18
N ASP A 10 -65.76 1.01 -17.91
CA ASP A 10 -66.54 1.67 -16.82
C ASP A 10 -67.17 0.66 -15.85
N MET A 11 -66.82 0.75 -14.56
CA MET A 11 -67.76 0.88 -13.44
C MET A 11 -67.02 1.07 -12.08
N ARG A 12 -67.28 2.20 -11.44
CA ARG A 12 -67.20 2.53 -9.99
C ARG A 12 -68.66 2.69 -9.50
N PRO A 13 -69.05 2.62 -8.19
CA PRO A 13 -68.56 3.45 -7.06
C PRO A 13 -68.45 2.63 -5.73
N GLU A 14 -67.89 3.10 -4.61
CA GLU A 14 -68.39 4.14 -3.70
C GLU A 14 -67.30 4.66 -2.75
N ALA A 15 -67.54 5.86 -2.23
CA ALA A 15 -66.67 6.67 -1.40
C ALA A 15 -67.09 6.62 0.07
N PHE A 16 -66.11 6.71 0.98
CA PHE A 16 -66.28 7.38 2.28
C PHE A 16 -65.00 8.17 2.59
N ALA A 17 -65.16 9.49 2.72
CA ALA A 17 -64.17 10.42 3.25
C ALA A 17 -64.39 10.60 4.76
N LEU A 18 -63.34 10.83 5.55
CA LEU A 18 -63.23 12.01 6.43
C LEU A 18 -61.94 12.11 7.28
N TRP A 19 -61.50 13.38 7.40
CA TRP A 19 -60.66 14.06 8.40
C TRP A 19 -59.15 13.77 8.51
N ALA A 20 -58.39 14.78 8.07
CA ALA A 20 -57.05 15.09 8.52
C ALA A 20 -57.07 15.73 9.92
N LEU A 21 -56.12 15.36 10.77
CA LEU A 21 -55.66 16.17 11.91
C LEU A 21 -54.13 16.08 12.00
N ILE A 22 -53.52 17.25 12.00
CA ILE A 22 -52.09 17.52 12.18
C ILE A 22 -51.74 17.30 13.66
N ALA A 23 -50.65 16.57 13.93
CA ALA A 23 -49.98 16.60 15.22
C ALA A 23 -48.46 16.72 15.01
N ILE A 24 -47.93 17.88 15.41
CA ILE A 24 -46.50 18.15 15.59
C ILE A 24 -46.20 17.99 17.08
N ALA A 25 -45.29 17.08 17.45
CA ALA A 25 -44.41 17.15 18.63
C ALA A 25 -43.39 15.99 18.53
N CYS A 26 -42.12 16.26 18.19
CA CYS A 26 -41.00 16.63 19.04
C CYS A 26 -40.31 15.45 19.75
N SER A 27 -39.01 15.37 19.47
CA SER A 27 -37.97 14.38 19.76
C SER A 27 -37.91 13.77 21.17
N ILE A 28 -37.76 12.44 21.22
CA ILE A 28 -36.94 11.74 22.22
C ILE A 28 -36.06 10.74 21.46
N CYS A 29 -34.78 11.07 21.32
CA CYS A 29 -33.75 10.16 20.83
C CYS A 29 -33.37 9.18 21.94
N ALA A 30 -33.93 7.98 21.93
CA ALA A 30 -33.42 6.83 22.68
C ALA A 30 -32.59 5.95 21.73
N GLY A 31 -31.33 5.74 22.08
CA GLY A 31 -30.30 5.17 21.22
C GLY A 31 -30.63 3.78 20.68
N GLY A 32 -30.73 3.69 19.35
CA GLY A 32 -30.37 2.48 18.63
C GLY A 32 -28.85 2.34 18.59
N PRO A 33 -28.29 1.11 18.49
CA PRO A 33 -26.86 0.95 18.30
C PRO A 33 -26.49 1.71 17.03
N ALA A 34 -25.64 2.73 17.18
CA ALA A 34 -25.04 3.39 16.05
C ALA A 34 -24.44 2.27 15.19
N ALA A 35 -24.98 2.09 13.98
CA ALA A 35 -24.32 1.31 12.95
C ALA A 35 -22.88 1.82 12.94
N ALA A 36 -21.94 0.96 13.33
CA ALA A 36 -20.53 1.29 13.32
C ALA A 36 -20.20 1.64 11.87
N ALA A 37 -20.15 2.94 11.57
CA ALA A 37 -19.69 3.42 10.30
C ALA A 37 -18.33 2.74 10.07
N ASP A 38 -18.25 1.98 8.98
CA ASP A 38 -17.02 1.34 8.54
C ASP A 38 -15.96 2.43 8.39
N ARG A 39 -15.15 2.61 9.44
CA ARG A 39 -14.03 3.54 9.41
C ARG A 39 -13.02 2.88 8.50
N SER A 40 -13.04 3.29 7.23
CA SER A 40 -12.04 2.92 6.25
C SER A 40 -10.66 3.02 6.89
N ALA A 41 -9.83 1.99 6.72
CA ALA A 41 -8.49 1.97 7.29
C ALA A 41 -7.72 3.18 6.76
N ALA A 42 -7.41 4.15 7.61
CA ALA A 42 -6.57 5.26 7.18
C ALA A 42 -5.18 4.72 6.83
N ALA A 43 -4.65 5.10 5.67
CA ALA A 43 -3.31 4.67 5.27
C ALA A 43 -2.25 5.10 6.32
N VAL A 44 -1.23 4.26 6.51
CA VAL A 44 -0.11 4.49 7.43
C VAL A 44 1.10 4.90 6.62
N ARG A 45 1.77 5.99 7.00
CA ARG A 45 3.03 6.44 6.38
C ARG A 45 4.21 5.90 7.18
N VAL A 46 4.92 4.94 6.61
CA VAL A 46 6.06 4.28 7.24
C VAL A 46 7.38 4.82 6.70
N LEU A 47 8.40 4.93 7.55
CA LEU A 47 9.72 5.48 7.19
C LEU A 47 10.87 4.55 7.64
N SER A 48 11.81 4.22 6.76
CA SER A 48 13.13 3.70 7.14
C SER A 48 14.16 4.82 7.00
N PHE A 49 14.92 5.12 8.06
CA PHE A 49 15.86 6.22 8.04
C PHE A 49 17.11 5.98 8.89
N ASN A 50 18.24 5.72 8.23
CA ASN A 50 19.55 5.74 8.89
C ASN A 50 19.93 7.20 9.13
N VAL A 51 19.97 7.61 10.40
CA VAL A 51 20.17 9.02 10.79
C VAL A 51 21.63 9.42 10.89
N ARG A 52 22.54 8.48 10.62
CA ARG A 52 23.99 8.58 10.80
C ARG A 52 24.38 8.82 12.25
N TYR A 53 25.22 7.96 12.81
CA TYR A 53 25.70 8.14 14.18
C TYR A 53 26.41 9.50 14.36
N ASN A 54 26.38 10.02 15.59
CA ASN A 54 27.02 11.29 15.89
C ASN A 54 28.55 11.15 15.93
N THR A 55 29.25 11.84 15.02
CA THR A 55 30.70 11.97 15.04
C THR A 55 31.15 13.37 14.59
N PRO A 56 32.14 13.98 15.26
CA PRO A 56 32.71 15.25 14.81
C PRO A 56 33.44 15.13 13.45
N ARG A 57 33.83 13.91 13.05
CA ARG A 57 34.49 13.65 11.76
C ARG A 57 33.61 13.99 10.55
N ASP A 58 32.29 14.03 10.72
CA ASP A 58 31.37 14.45 9.65
C ASP A 58 31.40 15.98 9.43
N GLY A 59 32.16 16.74 10.23
CA GLY A 59 32.42 18.17 10.04
C GLY A 59 31.12 18.99 10.05
N ARG A 60 30.87 19.75 8.97
CA ARG A 60 29.59 20.47 8.80
C ARG A 60 28.39 19.54 8.88
N ASN A 61 28.53 18.26 8.51
CA ASN A 61 27.52 17.23 8.61
C ASN A 61 27.53 16.47 9.95
N ALA A 62 28.15 16.98 11.01
CA ALA A 62 27.98 16.40 12.34
C ALA A 62 26.51 16.57 12.83
N TRP A 63 26.08 15.68 13.73
CA TRP A 63 24.70 15.63 14.24
C TRP A 63 24.16 16.97 14.79
N PRO A 64 24.93 17.79 15.54
CA PRO A 64 24.43 19.09 16.02
C PRO A 64 23.89 19.99 14.92
N HIS A 65 24.41 19.85 13.69
CA HIS A 65 24.03 20.61 12.52
C HIS A 65 22.95 19.93 11.67
N ARG A 66 22.57 18.68 11.95
CA ARG A 66 21.58 17.90 11.19
C ARG A 66 20.32 17.55 11.97
N LYS A 67 20.34 17.60 13.30
CA LYS A 67 19.20 17.19 14.15
C LYS A 67 17.87 17.88 13.82
N LYS A 68 17.91 19.14 13.39
CA LYS A 68 16.70 19.85 12.92
C LYS A 68 16.21 19.26 11.60
N MET A 69 17.08 19.15 10.59
CA MET A 69 16.75 18.56 9.28
C MET A 69 16.19 17.15 9.43
N ALA A 70 16.78 16.32 10.30
CA ALA A 70 16.31 14.96 10.55
C ALA A 70 14.89 14.95 11.16
N ALA A 71 14.58 15.85 12.11
CA ALA A 71 13.25 15.97 12.68
C ALA A 71 12.23 16.57 11.69
N ASP A 72 12.66 17.49 10.82
CA ASP A 72 11.78 18.11 9.82
C ASP A 72 11.26 17.08 8.81
N ILE A 73 11.99 16.01 8.51
CA ILE A 73 11.51 14.89 7.68
C ILE A 73 10.23 14.28 8.24
N PHE A 74 10.16 14.02 9.55
CA PHE A 74 8.98 13.43 10.19
C PHE A 74 7.73 14.29 10.00
N LYS A 75 7.90 15.61 10.18
CA LYS A 75 6.81 16.58 10.06
C LYS A 75 6.40 16.78 8.61
N LYS A 76 7.36 17.02 7.71
CA LYS A 76 7.11 17.27 6.29
C LYS A 76 6.41 16.10 5.61
N TYR A 77 6.79 14.87 5.96
CA TYR A 77 6.23 13.65 5.37
C TYR A 77 5.12 13.01 6.20
N SER A 78 4.63 13.69 7.24
CA SER A 78 3.54 13.23 8.11
C SER A 78 3.74 11.78 8.58
N VAL A 79 4.94 11.48 9.07
CA VAL A 79 5.37 10.11 9.35
C VAL A 79 4.58 9.54 10.53
N ASP A 80 3.94 8.40 10.30
CA ASP A 80 3.13 7.70 11.30
C ASP A 80 3.99 6.74 12.12
N VAL A 81 4.83 5.94 11.46
CA VAL A 81 5.76 4.99 12.10
C VAL A 81 7.10 5.00 11.38
N ALA A 82 8.21 4.95 12.13
CA ALA A 82 9.55 4.95 11.55
C ALA A 82 10.48 3.93 12.23
N GLY A 83 11.43 3.42 11.46
CA GLY A 83 12.61 2.72 11.93
C GLY A 83 13.84 3.61 11.76
N LEU A 84 14.55 3.90 12.86
CA LEU A 84 15.77 4.70 12.84
C LEU A 84 17.01 3.85 13.07
N GLN A 85 17.99 3.89 12.15
CA GLN A 85 19.28 3.20 12.31
C GLN A 85 20.40 4.18 12.67
N GLU A 86 21.38 3.67 13.43
CA GLU A 86 22.54 4.40 13.97
C GLU A 86 22.37 5.48 15.06
N PRO A 87 21.18 5.83 15.59
CA PRO A 87 21.15 6.86 16.62
C PRO A 87 21.84 6.37 17.91
N ASP A 88 22.63 7.25 18.51
CA ASP A 88 23.02 7.12 19.91
C ASP A 88 21.92 7.68 20.85
N LYS A 89 22.14 7.57 22.17
CA LYS A 89 21.18 8.07 23.16
C LYS A 89 20.95 9.58 23.06
N ARG A 90 22.00 10.37 22.81
CA ARG A 90 21.90 11.84 22.70
C ARG A 90 21.09 12.23 21.45
N GLN A 91 21.26 11.51 20.35
CA GLN A 91 20.49 11.71 19.13
C GLN A 91 19.00 11.41 19.35
N ILE A 92 18.67 10.33 20.06
CA ILE A 92 17.28 10.04 20.46
C ILE A 92 16.73 11.14 21.36
N ASP A 93 17.47 11.59 22.37
CA ASP A 93 17.02 12.64 23.29
C ASP A 93 16.80 13.99 22.55
N ASP A 94 17.66 14.32 21.58
CA ASP A 94 17.50 15.48 20.69
C ASP A 94 16.25 15.35 19.80
N LEU A 95 15.97 14.17 19.25
CA LEU A 95 14.80 13.93 18.41
C LEU A 95 13.50 13.99 19.22
N LYS A 96 13.46 13.39 20.42
CA LYS A 96 12.32 13.46 21.34
C LYS A 96 11.91 14.91 21.65
N LYS A 97 12.90 15.78 21.90
CA LYS A 97 12.64 17.21 22.14
C LYS A 97 12.02 17.92 20.93
N ARG A 98 12.30 17.45 19.71
CA ARG A 98 11.84 18.08 18.45
C ARG A 98 10.55 17.47 17.91
N LEU A 99 10.25 16.24 18.34
CA LEU A 99 9.12 15.40 17.92
C LEU A 99 8.32 14.97 19.16
N PRO A 100 7.75 15.92 19.94
CA PRO A 100 7.04 15.60 21.18
C PRO A 100 5.80 14.72 20.95
N ASP A 101 5.21 14.78 19.76
CA ASP A 101 4.03 13.99 19.41
C ASP A 101 4.36 12.53 19.03
N TRP A 102 5.66 12.17 18.96
CA TRP A 102 6.12 10.83 18.64
C TRP A 102 6.72 10.13 19.86
N THR A 103 6.36 8.86 20.01
CA THR A 103 6.95 7.98 21.02
C THR A 103 8.08 7.18 20.41
N PHE A 104 9.20 7.07 21.14
CA PHE A 104 10.40 6.36 20.70
C PHE A 104 10.60 5.10 21.55
N TYR A 105 10.60 3.94 20.90
CA TYR A 105 10.86 2.64 21.48
C TYR A 105 12.28 2.16 21.12
N GLY A 106 13.16 2.16 22.13
CA GLY A 106 14.56 1.78 21.99
C GLY A 106 15.48 2.94 21.59
N VAL A 107 16.78 2.66 21.55
CA VAL A 107 17.82 3.59 21.08
C VAL A 107 18.37 3.09 19.76
N LYS A 108 19.20 2.04 19.77
CA LYS A 108 19.68 1.42 18.53
C LYS A 108 18.54 0.76 17.77
N ASN A 109 18.43 1.02 16.46
CA ASN A 109 17.34 0.53 15.62
C ASN A 109 15.98 0.89 16.24
N ALA A 110 15.83 2.12 16.73
CA ALA A 110 14.60 2.57 17.40
C ALA A 110 13.40 2.44 16.46
N ILE A 111 12.25 2.13 17.05
CA ILE A 111 10.95 2.23 16.38
C ILE A 111 10.28 3.47 16.95
N VAL A 112 9.81 4.35 16.09
CA VAL A 112 9.19 5.63 16.44
C VAL A 112 7.77 5.63 15.90
N TYR A 113 6.79 6.10 16.64
CA TYR A 113 5.40 6.13 16.18
C TYR A 113 4.64 7.35 16.71
N GLN A 114 3.65 7.81 15.94
CA GLN A 114 2.79 8.93 16.31
C GLN A 114 1.91 8.52 17.51
N SER A 115 2.05 9.23 18.63
CA SER A 115 1.52 8.82 19.94
C SER A 115 -0.01 8.92 20.06
N ALA A 116 -0.61 9.87 19.34
CA ALA A 116 -2.06 10.05 19.27
C ALA A 116 -2.74 9.00 18.39
N ARG A 117 -2.00 8.33 17.49
CA ARG A 117 -2.52 7.30 16.59
C ARG A 117 -2.19 5.89 17.04
N PHE A 118 -1.02 5.67 17.62
CA PHE A 118 -0.55 4.34 18.01
C PHE A 118 -0.12 4.25 19.46
N GLU A 119 -0.18 3.03 19.98
CA GLU A 119 0.44 2.67 21.25
C GLU A 119 1.18 1.35 21.16
N LEU A 120 2.24 1.20 21.95
CA LEU A 120 2.98 -0.05 22.07
C LEU A 120 2.17 -1.06 22.89
N VAL A 121 1.90 -2.23 22.31
CA VAL A 121 1.29 -3.37 23.01
C VAL A 121 2.37 -4.21 23.68
N ARG A 122 3.37 -4.63 22.89
CA ARG A 122 4.54 -5.37 23.36
C ARG A 122 5.69 -5.15 22.39
N GLY A 123 6.91 -5.41 22.83
CA GLY A 123 8.06 -5.32 21.97
C GLY A 123 9.23 -6.10 22.51
N GLY A 124 10.30 -6.15 21.73
CA GLY A 124 11.51 -6.84 22.14
C GLY A 124 12.69 -6.54 21.23
N THR A 125 13.74 -7.32 21.40
CA THR A 125 14.96 -7.26 20.60
C THR A 125 15.52 -8.66 20.45
N PHE A 126 16.08 -8.96 19.28
CA PHE A 126 16.92 -10.13 19.10
C PHE A 126 18.19 -9.75 18.34
N TRP A 127 19.28 -10.46 18.62
CA TRP A 127 20.59 -10.23 18.02
C TRP A 127 20.75 -11.07 16.75
N LEU A 128 21.39 -10.48 15.75
CA LEU A 128 21.66 -11.10 14.47
C LEU A 128 22.90 -11.99 14.55
N SER A 129 22.76 -13.14 15.21
CA SER A 129 23.86 -14.04 15.53
C SER A 129 23.40 -15.49 15.70
N LYS A 130 24.32 -16.39 16.08
CA LYS A 130 24.00 -17.76 16.47
C LYS A 130 23.24 -17.85 17.81
N THR A 131 23.18 -16.76 18.58
CA THR A 131 22.55 -16.71 19.90
C THR A 131 21.63 -15.48 19.99
N PRO A 132 20.47 -15.48 19.32
CA PRO A 132 19.66 -14.28 19.11
C PRO A 132 19.06 -13.67 20.39
N ASP A 133 18.99 -14.45 21.45
CA ASP A 133 18.49 -14.10 22.78
C ASP A 133 19.48 -13.25 23.60
N ARG A 134 20.78 -13.29 23.27
CA ARG A 134 21.84 -12.59 24.00
C ARG A 134 22.72 -11.74 23.09
N LYS A 135 23.22 -10.63 23.63
CA LYS A 135 24.10 -9.73 22.87
C LYS A 135 25.37 -10.44 22.41
N SER A 136 25.50 -10.62 21.10
CA SER A 136 26.67 -11.25 20.50
C SER A 136 26.90 -10.79 19.06
N ARG A 137 28.13 -10.98 18.59
CA ARG A 137 28.53 -10.74 17.20
C ARG A 137 28.09 -11.93 16.35
N GLY A 138 27.51 -11.66 15.18
CA GLY A 138 27.07 -12.70 14.26
C GLY A 138 28.13 -13.10 13.25
N TRP A 139 28.50 -14.38 13.20
CA TRP A 139 29.38 -14.96 12.18
C TRP A 139 30.64 -14.13 11.91
N ASP A 140 30.83 -13.66 10.67
CA ASP A 140 31.94 -12.81 10.21
C ASP A 140 31.65 -11.29 10.33
N GLY A 141 30.55 -10.92 10.99
CA GLY A 141 30.23 -9.53 11.31
C GLY A 141 31.23 -8.93 12.29
N GLN A 142 31.34 -7.60 12.28
CA GLN A 142 32.35 -6.89 13.09
C GLN A 142 31.76 -6.37 14.41
N GLU A 143 30.45 -6.11 14.44
CA GLU A 143 29.77 -5.58 15.60
C GLU A 143 28.49 -6.37 15.93
N PRO A 144 28.04 -6.38 17.19
CA PRO A 144 26.72 -6.87 17.53
C PRO A 144 25.63 -6.07 16.80
N ARG A 145 24.91 -6.75 15.90
CA ARG A 145 23.75 -6.21 15.18
C ARG A 145 22.46 -6.79 15.76
N LEU A 146 21.38 -6.02 15.72
CA LEU A 146 20.10 -6.40 16.34
C LEU A 146 18.91 -6.04 15.46
N VAL A 147 17.80 -6.69 15.72
CA VAL A 147 16.47 -6.28 15.27
C VAL A 147 15.68 -5.83 16.49
N ARG A 148 15.14 -4.62 16.42
CA ARG A 148 14.11 -4.14 17.35
C ARG A 148 12.77 -4.53 16.77
N TRP A 149 11.84 -5.00 17.58
CA TRP A 149 10.48 -5.24 17.12
C TRP A 149 9.44 -4.72 18.10
N ALA A 150 8.30 -4.29 17.56
CA ALA A 150 7.18 -3.76 18.32
C ALA A 150 5.87 -4.23 17.70
N GLN A 151 4.98 -4.76 18.52
CA GLN A 151 3.56 -4.84 18.24
C GLN A 151 2.93 -3.51 18.67
N VAL A 152 2.37 -2.74 17.73
CA VAL A 152 1.67 -1.49 18.03
C VAL A 152 0.19 -1.64 17.74
N ARG A 153 -0.66 -0.98 18.51
CA ARG A 153 -2.11 -0.92 18.31
C ARG A 153 -2.49 0.47 17.80
N GLU A 154 -3.21 0.53 16.69
CA GLU A 154 -3.83 1.77 16.23
C GLU A 154 -5.05 2.07 17.13
N ARG A 155 -5.10 3.28 17.69
CA ARG A 155 -6.10 3.65 18.70
C ARG A 155 -7.52 3.74 18.12
N SER A 156 -7.65 4.21 16.88
CA SER A 156 -8.97 4.44 16.24
C SER A 156 -9.67 3.15 15.80
N THR A 157 -8.90 2.09 15.51
CA THR A 157 -9.39 0.82 14.96
C THR A 157 -9.13 -0.38 15.88
N ALA A 158 -8.33 -0.20 16.95
CA ALA A 158 -7.81 -1.25 17.82
C ALA A 158 -6.98 -2.34 17.11
N ARG A 159 -6.66 -2.18 15.81
CA ARG A 159 -5.88 -3.15 15.04
C ARG A 159 -4.41 -3.14 15.44
N THR A 160 -3.78 -4.31 15.44
CA THR A 160 -2.36 -4.44 15.80
C THR A 160 -1.46 -4.77 14.62
N TRP A 161 -0.28 -4.18 14.63
CA TRP A 161 0.74 -4.27 13.58
C TRP A 161 2.06 -4.68 14.19
N PHE A 162 2.86 -5.45 13.46
CA PHE A 162 4.25 -5.68 13.84
C PHE A 162 5.20 -4.83 13.01
N PHE A 163 6.06 -4.10 13.69
CA PHE A 163 7.17 -3.39 13.09
C PHE A 163 8.47 -4.03 13.53
N PHE A 164 9.33 -4.32 12.56
CA PHE A 164 10.70 -4.79 12.77
C PHE A 164 11.64 -3.73 12.20
N ASN A 165 12.67 -3.36 12.95
CA ASN A 165 13.69 -2.42 12.47
C ASN A 165 15.08 -3.01 12.67
N THR A 166 15.91 -2.99 11.63
CA THR A 166 17.23 -3.61 11.62
C THR A 166 18.31 -2.74 11.01
N HIS A 167 19.57 -3.07 11.31
CA HIS A 167 20.74 -2.55 10.64
C HIS A 167 21.75 -3.70 10.49
N PHE A 168 21.88 -4.25 9.29
CA PHE A 168 22.75 -5.39 8.99
C PHE A 168 24.23 -5.01 9.03
N ASP A 169 25.08 -6.03 9.14
CA ASP A 169 26.52 -5.80 9.18
C ASP A 169 27.06 -5.31 7.82
N ASN A 170 27.92 -4.29 7.86
CA ASN A 170 28.49 -3.65 6.67
C ASN A 170 29.69 -4.42 6.08
N ARG A 171 30.33 -5.32 6.85
CA ARG A 171 31.53 -6.06 6.43
C ARG A 171 31.24 -7.54 6.20
N GLY A 172 30.65 -8.22 7.18
CA GLY A 172 30.41 -9.65 7.19
C GLY A 172 29.39 -10.08 6.15
N LYS A 173 29.85 -10.75 5.09
CA LYS A 173 28.99 -11.30 4.04
C LYS A 173 28.12 -12.43 4.60
N THR A 174 28.74 -13.35 5.33
CA THR A 174 28.03 -14.48 5.95
C THR A 174 27.03 -13.99 6.99
N ALA A 175 27.39 -12.94 7.73
CA ALA A 175 26.53 -12.31 8.70
C ALA A 175 25.27 -11.76 8.05
N ARG A 176 25.36 -11.04 6.93
CA ARG A 176 24.16 -10.56 6.19
C ARG A 176 23.29 -11.70 5.68
N GLU A 177 23.88 -12.71 5.05
CA GLU A 177 23.12 -13.85 4.50
C GLU A 177 22.38 -14.62 5.60
N ARG A 178 23.07 -14.93 6.70
CA ARG A 178 22.46 -15.65 7.82
C ARG A 178 21.48 -14.78 8.60
N SER A 179 21.69 -13.46 8.65
CA SER A 179 20.76 -12.49 9.23
C SER A 179 19.44 -12.45 8.46
N ALA A 180 19.47 -12.41 7.12
CA ALA A 180 18.26 -12.45 6.30
C ALA A 180 17.39 -13.67 6.62
N ALA A 181 18.02 -14.86 6.66
CA ALA A 181 17.32 -16.10 7.01
C ALA A 181 16.78 -16.09 8.45
N LEU A 182 17.55 -15.55 9.42
CA LEU A 182 17.11 -15.43 10.81
C LEU A 182 15.94 -14.47 10.97
N VAL A 183 15.96 -13.33 10.29
CA VAL A 183 14.89 -12.33 10.31
C VAL A 183 13.57 -12.93 9.84
N ILE A 184 13.57 -13.69 8.73
CA ILE A 184 12.35 -14.37 8.25
C ILE A 184 11.79 -15.33 9.29
N ARG A 185 12.64 -16.16 9.91
CA ARG A 185 12.20 -17.08 10.97
C ARG A 185 11.60 -16.32 12.16
N LYS A 186 12.26 -15.25 12.60
CA LYS A 186 11.81 -14.45 13.74
C LYS A 186 10.54 -13.66 13.46
N ILE A 187 10.33 -13.16 12.23
CA ILE A 187 9.06 -12.54 11.84
C ILE A 187 7.94 -13.58 11.96
N ARG A 188 8.08 -14.77 11.37
CA ARG A 188 7.07 -15.83 11.49
C ARG A 188 6.78 -16.22 12.95
N GLU A 189 7.82 -16.37 13.76
CA GLU A 189 7.70 -16.72 15.18
C GLU A 189 6.97 -15.63 15.98
N ILE A 190 7.28 -14.35 15.74
CA ILE A 190 6.82 -13.24 16.58
C ILE A 190 5.45 -12.71 16.15
N SER A 191 5.23 -12.57 14.84
CA SER A 191 3.98 -12.01 14.28
C SER A 191 2.99 -13.10 13.85
N GLY A 192 3.41 -14.35 13.69
CA GLY A 192 2.55 -15.38 13.11
C GLY A 192 2.03 -14.97 11.73
N SER A 193 0.71 -14.96 11.56
CA SER A 193 0.04 -14.45 10.36
C SER A 193 -0.33 -12.97 10.42
N ALA A 194 -0.06 -12.28 11.54
CA ALA A 194 -0.40 -10.88 11.67
C ALA A 194 0.45 -10.01 10.73
N PRO A 195 -0.09 -8.89 10.23
CA PRO A 195 0.65 -8.03 9.32
C PRO A 195 1.94 -7.49 9.95
N ALA A 196 3.02 -7.60 9.20
CA ALA A 196 4.33 -7.14 9.61
C ALA A 196 5.03 -6.29 8.55
N ILE A 197 5.74 -5.27 9.02
CA ILE A 197 6.59 -4.39 8.22
C ILE A 197 8.00 -4.49 8.77
N LEU A 198 8.96 -4.73 7.88
CA LEU A 198 10.38 -4.75 8.17
C LEU A 198 11.05 -3.54 7.52
N LEU A 199 11.63 -2.70 8.36
CA LEU A 199 12.36 -1.48 8.02
C LEU A 199 13.85 -1.71 8.28
N GLY A 200 14.73 -1.05 7.53
CA GLY A 200 16.14 -1.09 7.89
C GLY A 200 17.11 -0.58 6.84
N ASP A 201 18.36 -0.49 7.30
CA ASP A 201 19.57 -0.46 6.48
C ASP A 201 20.14 -1.89 6.42
N PHE A 202 20.14 -2.48 5.23
CA PHE A 202 20.53 -3.87 5.04
C PHE A 202 21.99 -4.02 4.60
N ASN A 203 22.70 -2.91 4.34
CA ASN A 203 24.08 -2.91 3.86
C ASN A 203 24.32 -3.81 2.62
N CYS A 204 23.27 -4.08 1.84
CA CYS A 204 23.34 -4.92 0.64
C CYS A 204 22.34 -4.44 -0.41
N GLY A 205 22.68 -4.59 -1.69
CA GLY A 205 21.79 -4.22 -2.80
C GLY A 205 20.81 -5.32 -3.19
N ARG A 206 19.93 -5.00 -4.14
CA ARG A 206 18.88 -5.89 -4.67
C ARG A 206 19.44 -7.10 -5.41
N GLU A 207 20.65 -6.98 -5.94
CA GLU A 207 21.42 -8.05 -6.58
C GLU A 207 21.94 -9.11 -5.60
N SER A 208 21.89 -8.84 -4.29
CA SER A 208 22.57 -9.64 -3.30
C SER A 208 21.75 -10.83 -2.78
N LYS A 209 22.44 -11.89 -2.38
CA LYS A 209 21.82 -13.09 -1.79
C LYS A 209 20.98 -12.80 -0.52
N PRO A 210 21.38 -11.91 0.41
CA PRO A 210 20.53 -11.51 1.53
C PRO A 210 19.20 -10.90 1.09
N TYR A 211 19.20 -10.01 0.09
CA TYR A 211 17.97 -9.42 -0.45
C TYR A 211 17.07 -10.51 -1.06
N GLN A 212 17.63 -11.35 -1.94
CA GLN A 212 16.89 -12.47 -2.54
C GLN A 212 16.31 -13.41 -1.47
N THR A 213 17.07 -13.68 -0.41
CA THR A 213 16.58 -14.49 0.71
C THR A 213 15.34 -13.86 1.34
N LEU A 214 15.34 -12.54 1.58
CA LEU A 214 14.18 -11.83 2.14
C LEU A 214 12.97 -11.88 1.20
N THR A 215 13.16 -11.72 -0.10
CA THR A 215 12.06 -11.55 -1.08
C THR A 215 11.59 -12.83 -1.75
N THR A 216 12.28 -13.96 -1.55
CA THR A 216 11.91 -15.26 -2.17
C THR A 216 11.60 -16.36 -1.15
N ALA A 217 11.85 -16.13 0.14
CA ALA A 217 11.57 -17.14 1.17
C ALA A 217 10.08 -17.46 1.27
N GLY A 218 9.71 -18.69 0.91
CA GLY A 218 8.31 -19.11 0.72
C GLY A 218 7.98 -19.48 -0.74
N GLY A 219 8.95 -19.38 -1.66
CA GLY A 219 8.79 -19.78 -3.05
C GLY A 219 7.80 -18.85 -3.76
N ALA A 220 6.77 -19.42 -4.39
CA ALA A 220 5.72 -18.68 -5.09
C ALA A 220 4.96 -17.67 -4.21
N ARG A 221 5.02 -17.83 -2.88
CA ARG A 221 4.38 -16.93 -1.91
C ARG A 221 5.40 -16.44 -0.89
N PRO A 222 6.26 -15.47 -1.26
CA PRO A 222 7.26 -14.97 -0.34
C PRO A 222 6.62 -14.30 0.87
N LEU A 223 7.20 -14.52 2.05
CA LEU A 223 6.71 -13.90 3.29
C LEU A 223 6.76 -12.38 3.22
N LEU A 224 7.84 -11.85 2.65
CA LEU A 224 8.11 -10.42 2.55
C LEU A 224 8.18 -10.02 1.07
N LYS A 225 7.56 -8.88 0.76
CA LYS A 225 7.61 -8.22 -0.55
C LYS A 225 8.29 -6.86 -0.38
N ASP A 226 9.12 -6.46 -1.35
CA ASP A 226 9.71 -5.11 -1.36
C ASP A 226 8.62 -4.09 -1.69
N ALA A 227 8.40 -3.13 -0.80
CA ALA A 227 7.38 -2.10 -0.97
C ALA A 227 7.59 -1.27 -2.25
N ARG A 228 8.83 -1.10 -2.71
CA ARG A 228 9.12 -0.43 -3.98
C ARG A 228 8.55 -1.20 -5.18
N ASP A 229 8.64 -2.53 -5.15
CA ASP A 229 8.26 -3.38 -6.28
C ASP A 229 6.74 -3.59 -6.37
N ILE A 230 6.04 -3.52 -5.24
CA ILE A 230 4.59 -3.75 -5.17
C ILE A 230 3.78 -2.48 -4.94
N SER A 231 4.41 -1.31 -5.09
CA SER A 231 3.76 -0.02 -4.99
C SER A 231 2.74 0.15 -6.11
N LYS A 232 1.49 0.50 -5.78
CA LYS A 232 0.43 0.77 -6.77
C LYS A 232 0.75 1.98 -7.64
N MET A 233 1.37 3.02 -7.06
CA MET A 233 1.91 4.15 -7.81
C MET A 233 3.36 3.90 -8.23
N PRO A 234 3.82 4.43 -9.38
CA PRO A 234 5.22 4.40 -9.76
C PRO A 234 6.13 4.97 -8.64
N PRO A 235 7.18 4.25 -8.21
CA PRO A 235 8.09 4.73 -7.18
C PRO A 235 8.78 6.04 -7.56
N THR A 236 8.87 6.99 -6.63
CA THR A 236 9.50 8.30 -6.87
C THR A 236 10.83 8.47 -6.14
N GLY A 237 11.64 9.44 -6.60
CA GLY A 237 12.98 9.71 -6.06
C GLY A 237 14.09 8.86 -6.69
N PRO A 238 15.33 8.98 -6.20
CA PRO A 238 16.46 8.29 -6.78
C PRO A 238 16.38 6.75 -6.61
N PRO A 239 17.06 5.98 -7.48
CA PRO A 239 17.08 4.53 -7.38
C PRO A 239 17.88 4.02 -6.17
N GLY A 240 18.88 4.77 -5.71
CA GLY A 240 19.70 4.43 -4.56
C GLY A 240 19.42 5.28 -3.33
N THR A 241 19.85 4.77 -2.18
CA THR A 241 19.51 5.32 -0.87
C THR A 241 20.72 5.86 -0.12
N PHE A 242 21.95 5.45 -0.47
CA PHE A 242 23.18 5.95 0.16
C PHE A 242 23.79 7.10 -0.63
N ASN A 243 23.84 8.30 -0.04
CA ASN A 243 24.39 9.51 -0.65
C ASN A 243 25.79 9.89 -0.13
N GLY A 244 26.24 9.35 1.02
CA GLY A 244 27.58 9.60 1.55
C GLY A 244 27.86 11.07 1.86
N PHE A 245 26.82 11.89 2.09
CA PHE A 245 26.85 13.35 2.14
C PHE A 245 27.33 14.06 0.86
N LYS A 246 27.33 13.38 -0.29
CA LYS A 246 27.78 13.92 -1.57
C LYS A 246 26.61 14.34 -2.45
N LYS A 247 26.72 15.52 -3.09
CA LYS A 247 25.80 15.98 -4.15
C LYS A 247 26.31 15.58 -5.54
N THR A 248 26.58 14.29 -5.73
CA THR A 248 26.95 13.73 -7.04
C THR A 248 25.71 13.27 -7.79
N ALA A 249 25.89 12.66 -8.97
CA ALA A 249 24.84 11.92 -9.66
C ALA A 249 24.06 11.00 -8.69
N ALA A 250 22.77 10.85 -8.94
CA ALA A 250 21.88 10.07 -8.09
C ALA A 250 22.48 8.69 -7.80
N PRO A 251 22.57 8.29 -6.51
CA PRO A 251 23.10 6.98 -6.17
C PRO A 251 22.26 5.91 -6.85
N LYS A 252 22.92 4.88 -7.37
CA LYS A 252 22.24 3.77 -8.08
C LYS A 252 21.89 2.60 -7.17
N ARG A 253 22.59 2.45 -6.04
CA ARG A 253 22.43 1.30 -5.13
C ARG A 253 21.50 1.65 -3.97
N ALA A 254 20.37 0.96 -3.89
CA ALA A 254 19.52 0.93 -2.70
C ALA A 254 20.10 -0.07 -1.70
N ILE A 255 20.25 0.35 -0.45
CA ILE A 255 20.61 -0.53 0.67
C ILE A 255 19.64 -0.40 1.84
N ASP A 256 18.75 0.59 1.79
CA ASP A 256 17.70 0.83 2.76
C ASP A 256 16.37 0.41 2.14
N PHE A 257 15.60 -0.42 2.85
CA PHE A 257 14.39 -1.03 2.29
C PHE A 257 13.22 -0.98 3.28
N ILE A 258 12.03 -1.04 2.71
CA ILE A 258 10.78 -1.31 3.42
C ILE A 258 10.22 -2.60 2.83
N PHE A 259 10.12 -3.64 3.65
CA PHE A 259 9.48 -4.89 3.29
C PHE A 259 8.16 -5.05 4.02
N VAL A 260 7.17 -5.64 3.37
CA VAL A 260 5.84 -5.86 3.94
C VAL A 260 5.39 -7.31 3.76
N THR A 261 4.61 -7.82 4.70
CA THR A 261 3.90 -9.10 4.53
C THR A 261 2.70 -8.97 3.58
N GLY A 262 2.22 -10.09 3.04
CA GLY A 262 1.16 -10.10 2.02
C GLY A 262 -0.22 -9.51 2.40
N ALA A 263 -0.47 -9.21 3.68
CA ALA A 263 -1.71 -8.57 4.15
C ALA A 263 -1.68 -7.02 4.06
N ILE A 264 -0.66 -6.46 3.39
CA ILE A 264 -0.40 -5.02 3.34
C ILE A 264 -0.31 -4.58 1.88
N ASP A 265 -1.18 -3.66 1.50
CA ASP A 265 -1.11 -2.96 0.22
C ASP A 265 -0.14 -1.79 0.34
N VAL A 266 0.70 -1.60 -0.67
CA VAL A 266 1.58 -0.44 -0.76
C VAL A 266 1.00 0.53 -1.79
N LEU A 267 0.54 1.68 -1.33
CA LEU A 267 -0.09 2.69 -2.18
C LEU A 267 0.97 3.50 -2.94
N SER A 268 2.03 3.91 -2.24
CA SER A 268 3.13 4.66 -2.81
C SER A 268 4.45 4.35 -2.11
N HIS A 269 5.55 4.55 -2.82
CA HIS A 269 6.92 4.42 -2.32
C HIS A 269 7.79 5.58 -2.82
N THR A 270 8.57 6.19 -1.94
CA THR A 270 9.45 7.33 -2.26
C THR A 270 10.79 7.22 -1.55
N VAL A 271 11.86 7.47 -2.30
CA VAL A 271 13.18 7.78 -1.73
C VAL A 271 13.31 9.30 -1.60
N ILE A 272 13.43 9.80 -0.37
CA ILE A 272 13.41 11.23 -0.07
C ILE A 272 14.81 11.84 -0.27
N ALA A 273 15.00 12.56 -1.38
CA ALA A 273 16.25 13.23 -1.73
C ALA A 273 16.27 14.73 -1.35
N ASP A 274 15.45 15.13 -0.37
CA ASP A 274 15.37 16.50 0.14
C ASP A 274 16.71 17.01 0.66
N SER A 275 17.08 18.24 0.28
CA SER A 275 18.27 18.92 0.80
C SER A 275 17.92 20.32 1.31
N GLN A 276 18.59 20.75 2.39
CA GLN A 276 18.51 22.11 2.91
C GLN A 276 19.88 22.78 2.79
N ASN A 277 19.96 23.95 2.14
CA ASN A 277 21.20 24.71 1.94
C ASN A 277 22.35 23.84 1.40
N GLY A 278 22.04 22.99 0.41
CA GLY A 278 23.02 22.12 -0.20
C GLY A 278 23.40 20.89 0.63
N ARG A 279 22.72 20.58 1.73
CA ARG A 279 23.05 19.48 2.64
C ARG A 279 21.90 18.52 2.84
N TYR A 280 22.24 17.25 3.06
CA TYR A 280 21.26 16.22 3.38
C TYR A 280 21.11 16.03 4.90
N PRO A 281 19.92 15.61 5.37
CA PRO A 281 19.68 15.27 6.78
C PRO A 281 20.55 14.12 7.31
N SER A 282 21.02 13.24 6.42
CA SER A 282 21.89 12.10 6.69
C SER A 282 22.68 11.70 5.44
N ASP A 283 23.68 10.82 5.58
CA ASP A 283 24.38 10.18 4.46
C ASP A 283 23.53 9.10 3.78
N HIS A 284 22.34 8.83 4.31
CA HIS A 284 21.27 8.07 3.67
C HIS A 284 20.08 8.97 3.35
N PHE A 285 19.43 8.70 2.23
CA PHE A 285 18.09 9.20 1.93
C PHE A 285 17.06 8.38 2.69
N PRO A 286 16.14 9.01 3.45
CA PRO A 286 15.02 8.29 4.03
C PRO A 286 14.19 7.61 2.94
N VAL A 287 13.70 6.41 3.23
CA VAL A 287 12.74 5.70 2.37
C VAL A 287 11.39 5.71 3.05
N THR A 288 10.35 6.14 2.35
CA THR A 288 8.98 6.17 2.86
C THR A 288 8.03 5.38 1.99
N ALA A 289 7.01 4.79 2.61
CA ALA A 289 5.91 4.16 1.90
C ALA A 289 4.58 4.51 2.58
N GLN A 290 3.54 4.71 1.77
CA GLN A 290 2.18 4.75 2.27
C GLN A 290 1.56 3.37 2.13
N VAL A 291 1.13 2.79 3.24
CA VAL A 291 0.61 1.42 3.28
C VAL A 291 -0.81 1.38 3.79
N LEU A 292 -1.60 0.46 3.27
CA LEU A 292 -2.95 0.18 3.70
C LEU A 292 -3.03 -1.26 4.20
N ILE A 293 -3.64 -1.45 5.35
CA ILE A 293 -3.90 -2.79 5.87
C ILE A 293 -5.36 -3.15 5.76
N HIS A 294 -5.55 -4.37 5.28
CA HIS A 294 -6.87 -4.98 5.15
C HIS A 294 -7.50 -5.18 6.54
N PRO A 295 -8.80 -4.82 6.71
CA PRO A 295 -9.51 -4.79 7.98
C PRO A 295 -9.35 -5.99 8.91
N ASP A 296 -9.16 -7.17 8.36
CA ASP A 296 -9.16 -8.44 9.10
C ASP A 296 -7.77 -8.94 9.47
N GLY A 297 -6.71 -8.17 9.18
CA GLY A 297 -5.31 -8.57 9.43
C GLY A 297 -4.87 -9.82 8.67
N LYS A 298 -5.72 -10.30 7.76
CA LYS A 298 -5.48 -11.38 6.82
C LYS A 298 -5.44 -10.76 5.43
N ALA A 299 -4.54 -11.23 4.58
CA ALA A 299 -4.67 -10.95 3.16
C ALA A 299 -6.08 -11.41 2.71
N PRO A 300 -6.78 -10.69 1.82
CA PRO A 300 -8.03 -11.21 1.26
C PRO A 300 -7.75 -12.62 0.74
N GLU A 301 -8.60 -13.57 1.15
CA GLU A 301 -8.52 -14.96 0.70
C GLU A 301 -8.74 -14.94 -0.83
N ARG A 302 -7.65 -15.01 -1.59
CA ARG A 302 -7.72 -15.23 -3.04
C ARG A 302 -8.30 -16.62 -3.25
N VAL A 303 -9.58 -16.68 -3.58
CA VAL A 303 -10.30 -17.93 -3.83
C VAL A 303 -9.77 -18.49 -5.15
N MET A 304 -9.38 -19.78 -5.16
CA MET A 304 -9.22 -20.50 -6.43
C MET A 304 -10.61 -20.69 -7.02
N THR A 305 -11.04 -19.74 -7.85
CA THR A 305 -12.17 -19.93 -8.74
C THR A 305 -11.68 -20.52 -10.05
N ASP A 306 -12.60 -21.13 -10.79
CA ASP A 306 -12.41 -21.38 -12.22
C ASP A 306 -11.85 -20.11 -12.90
N PRO A 307 -10.92 -20.24 -13.85
CA PRO A 307 -10.22 -19.10 -14.40
C PRO A 307 -11.21 -18.16 -15.10
N LEU A 308 -11.21 -16.91 -14.66
CA LEU A 308 -12.11 -15.87 -15.15
C LEU A 308 -11.27 -14.91 -15.99
N TYR A 309 -11.74 -14.61 -17.20
CA TYR A 309 -11.01 -13.79 -18.15
C TYR A 309 -11.88 -12.65 -18.64
N VAL A 310 -11.24 -11.52 -18.90
CA VAL A 310 -11.84 -10.40 -19.63
C VAL A 310 -11.06 -10.12 -20.89
N ARG A 311 -11.67 -9.43 -21.85
CA ARG A 311 -10.95 -8.81 -22.96
C ARG A 311 -11.66 -7.55 -23.45
N ALA A 312 -10.87 -6.65 -24.04
CA ALA A 312 -11.35 -5.56 -24.87
C ALA A 312 -10.87 -5.75 -26.31
N TYR A 313 -11.69 -5.37 -27.27
CA TYR A 313 -11.39 -5.38 -28.69
C TYR A 313 -12.24 -4.32 -29.41
N ASN A 314 -11.98 -4.05 -30.68
CA ASN A 314 -12.80 -3.12 -31.49
C ASN A 314 -12.93 -1.71 -30.86
N VAL A 315 -11.91 -1.29 -30.13
CA VAL A 315 -11.89 -0.03 -29.37
C VAL A 315 -11.61 1.14 -30.32
N ASP A 316 -12.33 2.24 -30.15
CA ASP A 316 -12.08 3.49 -30.89
C ASP A 316 -11.01 4.34 -30.18
N ASP A 317 -11.35 5.16 -29.19
CA ASP A 317 -10.32 6.00 -28.56
C ASP A 317 -9.58 5.29 -27.42
N PHE A 318 -10.29 4.97 -26.33
CA PHE A 318 -9.67 4.37 -25.16
C PHE A 318 -10.66 3.55 -24.33
N ALA A 319 -10.33 2.30 -24.06
CA ALA A 319 -11.10 1.40 -23.22
C ALA A 319 -10.34 1.04 -21.95
N THR A 320 -11.08 0.89 -20.85
CA THR A 320 -10.57 0.43 -19.56
C THR A 320 -11.45 -0.70 -19.03
N ILE A 321 -10.81 -1.69 -18.40
CA ILE A 321 -11.50 -2.67 -17.56
C ILE A 321 -10.90 -2.60 -16.16
N THR A 322 -11.76 -2.36 -15.17
CA THR A 322 -11.38 -2.19 -13.77
C THR A 322 -11.98 -3.34 -12.96
N VAL A 323 -11.18 -4.07 -12.18
CA VAL A 323 -11.68 -5.11 -11.27
C VAL A 323 -11.45 -4.66 -9.83
N ASN A 324 -12.53 -4.57 -9.05
CA ASN A 324 -12.52 -4.12 -7.66
C ASN A 324 -11.74 -2.79 -7.47
N GLY A 325 -11.91 -1.85 -8.39
CA GLY A 325 -11.26 -0.54 -8.38
C GLY A 325 -9.80 -0.52 -8.86
N THR A 326 -9.29 -1.62 -9.42
CA THR A 326 -7.95 -1.70 -10.04
C THR A 326 -8.07 -1.82 -11.55
N ASP A 327 -7.46 -0.91 -12.31
CA ASP A 327 -7.41 -0.99 -13.77
C ASP A 327 -6.49 -2.15 -14.19
N ILE A 328 -7.06 -3.11 -14.92
CA ILE A 328 -6.37 -4.34 -15.34
C ILE A 328 -6.18 -4.41 -16.85
N VAL A 329 -6.95 -3.62 -17.59
CA VAL A 329 -6.90 -3.52 -19.04
C VAL A 329 -6.98 -2.04 -19.41
N GLU A 330 -6.06 -1.63 -20.27
CA GLU A 330 -6.14 -0.39 -21.03
C GLU A 330 -5.96 -0.79 -22.50
N ALA A 331 -6.82 -0.30 -23.38
CA ALA A 331 -6.75 -0.59 -24.81
C ALA A 331 -7.00 0.69 -25.61
N GLY A 332 -6.14 0.96 -26.59
CA GLY A 332 -6.29 2.09 -27.51
C GLY A 332 -7.00 1.72 -28.81
N TYR A 333 -6.96 2.63 -29.79
CA TYR A 333 -7.57 2.45 -31.10
C TYR A 333 -7.17 1.14 -31.80
N GLN A 334 -8.19 0.33 -32.11
CA GLN A 334 -8.11 -0.98 -32.75
C GLN A 334 -7.25 -2.02 -32.01
N GLU A 335 -6.89 -1.78 -30.75
CA GLU A 335 -6.14 -2.73 -29.95
C GLU A 335 -7.02 -3.92 -29.53
N GLU A 336 -6.50 -5.14 -29.71
CA GLU A 336 -7.09 -6.36 -29.18
C GLU A 336 -6.25 -6.89 -28.03
N THR A 337 -6.82 -6.92 -26.83
CA THR A 337 -6.06 -7.20 -25.60
C THR A 337 -5.74 -8.69 -25.42
N GLY A 338 -6.39 -9.55 -26.21
CA GLY A 338 -6.48 -10.97 -25.90
C GLY A 338 -7.22 -11.24 -24.59
N TRP A 339 -7.31 -12.51 -24.18
CA TRP A 339 -7.92 -12.90 -22.91
C TRP A 339 -6.98 -12.68 -21.73
N ILE A 340 -7.38 -11.82 -20.79
CA ILE A 340 -6.60 -11.46 -19.62
C ILE A 340 -7.21 -12.13 -18.38
N PRO A 341 -6.45 -12.96 -17.64
CA PRO A 341 -6.95 -13.61 -16.44
C PRO A 341 -7.10 -12.59 -15.31
N ILE A 342 -8.21 -12.64 -14.59
CA ILE A 342 -8.55 -11.65 -13.55
C ILE A 342 -8.64 -12.24 -12.14
N ASN A 343 -8.41 -13.54 -11.98
CA ASN A 343 -8.53 -14.24 -10.70
C ASN A 343 -7.69 -13.63 -9.57
N ASP A 344 -6.54 -13.04 -9.89
CA ASP A 344 -5.66 -12.38 -8.92
C ASP A 344 -6.22 -11.09 -8.32
N TYR A 345 -7.28 -10.55 -8.93
CA TYR A 345 -7.99 -9.34 -8.51
C TYR A 345 -9.34 -9.64 -7.85
N LEU A 346 -9.75 -10.92 -7.81
CA LEU A 346 -10.99 -11.36 -7.19
C LEU A 346 -10.82 -11.57 -5.68
N VAL A 347 -11.89 -11.28 -4.93
CA VAL A 347 -11.99 -11.50 -3.49
C VAL A 347 -13.20 -12.40 -3.19
N LYS A 348 -13.20 -13.07 -2.04
CA LYS A 348 -14.40 -13.76 -1.56
C LYS A 348 -15.51 -12.75 -1.28
N GLY A 349 -16.75 -13.06 -1.66
CA GLY A 349 -17.89 -12.16 -1.55
C GLY A 349 -18.13 -11.37 -2.84
N ASP A 350 -18.61 -10.13 -2.71
CA ASP A 350 -18.99 -9.30 -3.85
C ASP A 350 -17.76 -8.78 -4.60
N ASN A 351 -17.80 -8.87 -5.92
CA ASN A 351 -16.78 -8.39 -6.85
C ASN A 351 -17.43 -7.53 -7.92
N HIS A 352 -16.68 -6.53 -8.37
CA HIS A 352 -17.12 -5.56 -9.35
C HIS A 352 -16.14 -5.52 -10.52
N ILE A 353 -16.64 -5.66 -11.74
CA ILE A 353 -15.88 -5.43 -12.98
C ILE A 353 -16.55 -4.27 -13.69
N ARG A 354 -15.82 -3.17 -13.89
CA ARG A 354 -16.27 -2.04 -14.69
C ARG A 354 -15.64 -2.11 -16.06
N PHE A 355 -16.44 -2.05 -17.10
CA PHE A 355 -16.02 -1.90 -18.49
C PHE A 355 -16.36 -0.48 -18.92
N ALA A 356 -15.39 0.29 -19.43
CA ALA A 356 -15.64 1.67 -19.83
C ALA A 356 -14.92 2.04 -21.11
N LEU A 357 -15.59 2.81 -21.96
CA LEU A 357 -15.02 3.44 -23.15
C LEU A 357 -15.06 4.96 -22.98
N THR A 358 -13.91 5.61 -23.14
CA THR A 358 -13.80 7.07 -23.22
C THR A 358 -13.60 7.46 -24.68
N ASN A 359 -14.41 8.39 -25.17
CA ASN A 359 -14.36 8.92 -26.53
C ASN A 359 -14.13 10.43 -26.54
N SER A 360 -13.09 10.86 -27.23
CA SER A 360 -12.65 12.25 -27.34
C SER A 360 -13.35 12.97 -28.48
N ALA A 361 -13.57 12.31 -29.63
CA ALA A 361 -14.24 12.91 -30.78
C ALA A 361 -14.87 11.85 -31.72
N GLY A 362 -15.76 12.28 -32.61
CA GLY A 362 -16.32 11.41 -33.66
C GLY A 362 -17.35 10.38 -33.17
N GLY A 363 -17.48 9.29 -33.94
CA GLY A 363 -18.22 8.10 -33.54
C GLY A 363 -17.50 7.35 -32.43
N TRP A 364 -18.02 6.20 -31.99
CA TRP A 364 -17.33 5.35 -31.03
C TRP A 364 -17.68 3.88 -31.26
N THR A 365 -16.75 2.98 -30.93
CA THR A 365 -16.90 1.53 -31.01
C THR A 365 -16.22 0.85 -29.84
N PHE A 366 -16.74 -0.32 -29.44
CA PHE A 366 -16.09 -1.18 -28.45
C PHE A 366 -16.51 -2.64 -28.65
N GLY A 367 -15.78 -3.52 -28.00
CA GLY A 367 -16.14 -4.90 -27.74
C GLY A 367 -15.56 -5.29 -26.38
N PHE A 368 -16.42 -5.75 -25.47
CA PHE A 368 -16.04 -6.24 -24.15
C PHE A 368 -16.62 -7.61 -23.91
N GLU A 369 -15.80 -8.51 -23.35
CA GLU A 369 -16.23 -9.85 -23.03
C GLU A 369 -15.70 -10.31 -21.67
N LEU A 370 -16.49 -11.14 -21.01
CA LEU A 370 -16.19 -11.82 -19.75
C LEU A 370 -16.48 -13.32 -19.93
N LYS A 371 -15.52 -14.18 -19.60
CA LYS A 371 -15.71 -15.63 -19.63
C LYS A 371 -15.19 -16.32 -18.39
N LEU A 372 -15.80 -17.46 -18.07
CA LEU A 372 -15.37 -18.40 -17.03
C LEU A 372 -14.94 -19.69 -17.70
N LYS A 373 -13.68 -20.10 -17.54
CA LYS A 373 -13.03 -21.15 -18.35
C LYS A 373 -13.21 -20.82 -19.84
N ASP A 374 -13.99 -21.64 -20.52
CA ASP A 374 -14.31 -21.54 -21.95
C ASP A 374 -15.77 -21.11 -22.18
N THR A 375 -16.51 -20.78 -21.12
CA THR A 375 -17.91 -20.32 -21.19
C THR A 375 -17.97 -18.80 -21.15
N LEU A 376 -18.47 -18.18 -22.22
CA LEU A 376 -18.76 -16.75 -22.27
C LEU A 376 -19.90 -16.44 -21.29
N LEU A 377 -19.61 -15.63 -20.26
CA LEU A 377 -20.59 -15.22 -19.26
C LEU A 377 -21.34 -13.97 -19.67
N TRP A 378 -20.62 -13.05 -20.31
CA TRP A 378 -21.16 -11.76 -20.72
C TRP A 378 -20.36 -11.19 -21.88
N LYS A 379 -21.07 -10.47 -22.74
CA LYS A 379 -20.52 -9.77 -23.89
C LYS A 379 -21.37 -8.54 -24.17
N ASP A 380 -20.71 -7.45 -24.52
CA ASP A 380 -21.35 -6.30 -25.16
C ASP A 380 -20.41 -5.73 -26.22
N GLU A 381 -20.96 -5.27 -27.33
CA GLU A 381 -20.18 -4.71 -28.42
C GLU A 381 -21.01 -3.72 -29.24
N CYS A 382 -20.31 -2.76 -29.83
CA CYS A 382 -20.96 -1.72 -30.61
C CYS A 382 -20.06 -1.29 -31.77
N GLY A 383 -20.62 -1.34 -32.99
CA GLY A 383 -19.97 -0.85 -34.21
C GLY A 383 -18.74 -1.66 -34.64
N GLN A 384 -17.94 -1.08 -35.53
CA GLN A 384 -16.69 -1.60 -36.05
C GLN A 384 -15.69 -0.46 -36.26
N ALA A 385 -14.59 -0.45 -35.51
CA ALA A 385 -13.57 0.58 -35.53
C ALA A 385 -13.05 0.80 -36.96
N GLY A 386 -13.04 2.06 -37.41
CA GLY A 386 -12.65 2.43 -38.78
C GLY A 386 -13.69 2.16 -39.88
N SER A 387 -14.90 1.69 -39.55
CA SER A 387 -15.96 1.41 -40.54
C SER A 387 -17.34 1.93 -40.15
N ARG A 388 -17.86 1.52 -38.98
CA ARG A 388 -19.24 1.80 -38.56
C ARG A 388 -19.26 2.19 -37.08
N SER A 389 -19.74 3.37 -36.76
CA SER A 389 -19.79 3.85 -35.36
C SER A 389 -21.17 3.72 -34.71
N CYS A 390 -21.17 3.77 -33.39
CA CYS A 390 -22.38 3.90 -32.58
C CYS A 390 -22.80 5.35 -32.38
N ALA A 391 -24.10 5.56 -32.15
CA ALA A 391 -24.65 6.91 -31.97
C ALA A 391 -24.23 7.49 -30.62
N ARG A 392 -23.83 8.77 -30.61
CA ARG A 392 -23.32 9.48 -29.42
C ARG A 392 -24.40 10.34 -28.75
N PRO A 393 -24.57 10.28 -27.42
CA PRO A 393 -25.17 11.37 -26.66
C PRO A 393 -24.22 12.59 -26.66
N PRO A 394 -24.67 13.79 -27.07
CA PRO A 394 -23.79 14.96 -27.11
C PRO A 394 -23.22 15.33 -25.72
N GLY A 395 -21.92 15.64 -25.64
CA GLY A 395 -21.31 16.31 -24.48
C GLY A 395 -20.68 15.42 -23.40
N THR A 396 -20.65 14.10 -23.53
CA THR A 396 -19.95 13.21 -22.58
C THR A 396 -18.60 12.73 -23.14
N THR A 397 -17.59 12.63 -22.26
CA THR A 397 -16.30 11.98 -22.54
C THR A 397 -16.37 10.47 -22.34
N VAL A 398 -17.19 9.98 -21.42
CA VAL A 398 -17.52 8.55 -21.30
C VAL A 398 -18.60 8.22 -22.32
N ALA A 399 -18.26 7.33 -23.25
CA ALA A 399 -19.14 6.89 -24.32
C ALA A 399 -19.89 5.60 -23.97
N TYR A 400 -19.30 4.76 -23.12
CA TYR A 400 -19.92 3.55 -22.60
C TYR A 400 -19.39 3.22 -21.21
N GLU A 401 -20.27 2.68 -20.37
CA GLU A 401 -19.92 2.16 -19.05
C GLU A 401 -20.88 1.03 -18.66
N TYR A 402 -20.32 -0.06 -18.14
CA TYR A 402 -21.09 -1.17 -17.59
C TYR A 402 -20.41 -1.76 -16.35
N ASP A 403 -21.17 -1.90 -15.26
CA ASP A 403 -20.73 -2.54 -14.03
C ASP A 403 -21.29 -3.96 -13.92
N TYR A 404 -20.42 -4.96 -14.01
CA TYR A 404 -20.73 -6.36 -13.78
C TYR A 404 -20.42 -6.73 -12.32
N VAL A 405 -21.46 -7.04 -11.54
CA VAL A 405 -21.34 -7.39 -10.12
C VAL A 405 -21.66 -8.87 -9.91
N PHE A 406 -20.79 -9.58 -9.21
CA PHE A 406 -20.98 -11.01 -8.94
C PHE A 406 -20.37 -11.43 -7.61
N LYS A 407 -20.81 -12.57 -7.09
CA LYS A 407 -20.36 -13.10 -5.80
C LYS A 407 -19.47 -14.33 -5.99
N VAL A 408 -18.25 -14.27 -5.49
CA VAL A 408 -17.35 -15.42 -5.36
C VAL A 408 -17.61 -16.09 -4.01
N LYS A 409 -17.93 -17.38 -4.03
CA LYS A 409 -18.24 -18.15 -2.81
C LYS A 409 -16.99 -18.57 -2.05
#